data_AF-A0A1V1PEU6-F1
#
_entry.id   AF-A0A1V1PEU6-F1
#
_cell.length_a   1.000
_cell.length_b   1.000
_cell.length_c   1.000
_cell.angle_alpha   90.00
_cell.angle_beta   90.00
_cell.angle_gamma   90.00
#
_symmetry.space_group_name_H-M   'P 1'
#
loop_
_entity.id
_entity.type
_entity.pdbx_description
1 polymer ?
#
loop_
_entity_poly.entity_id
_entity_poly.type
_entity_poly.pdbx_seq_one_letter_code
_entity_poly.pdbx_strand_id
1 'polypeptide(L)'
;MPENMPKHVPLMPVSVIFGRIMDAIKMQSGYFYYYHLIKLSLFNSKNTQARWTPRRCLIMAFLFPALVGLQTIHWICFFMDDIFFKAYKDIKIKEPLFIVGVPRSGTTLLQRILSNDTGKFTTCMLWELLFAPAIIERKFFILLGKLDALLGKPVFRLINYLDRFAFKGLDNIHLASLTSPEEDYFLLLPVCACFLLIHIFPFDEELWHLAYFDDQMPETDKKYIMSFYTSWNMNWQTFFKRMGF
;
A
#
# COMPACT_ATOMS: atom_id res chain seq x y z
N MET A 1 -48.37 -8.56 7.19
CA MET A 1 -47.78 -9.69 6.45
C MET A 1 -46.44 -9.24 5.90
N PRO A 2 -45.30 -9.79 6.33
CA PRO A 2 -44.02 -9.50 5.71
C PRO A 2 -43.73 -10.56 4.64
N GLU A 3 -43.89 -10.20 3.38
CA GLU A 3 -43.48 -11.01 2.24
C GLU A 3 -42.49 -10.19 1.44
N ASN A 4 -41.20 -10.48 1.62
CA ASN A 4 -40.09 -10.27 0.67
C ASN A 4 -38.76 -10.54 1.39
N MET A 5 -38.49 -11.82 1.64
CA MET A 5 -37.14 -12.32 1.89
C MET A 5 -36.56 -12.74 0.53
N PRO A 6 -35.38 -12.26 0.10
CA PRO A 6 -34.80 -12.72 -1.16
C PRO A 6 -34.49 -14.22 -1.06
N LYS A 7 -35.24 -15.01 -1.84
CA LYS A 7 -35.03 -16.44 -2.03
C LYS A 7 -33.77 -16.66 -2.88
N HIS A 8 -32.94 -17.58 -2.41
CA HIS A 8 -31.75 -18.16 -3.09
C HIS A 8 -30.56 -17.22 -3.30
N VAL A 9 -29.63 -17.24 -2.33
CA VAL A 9 -28.20 -17.08 -2.64
C VAL A 9 -27.80 -18.33 -3.44
N PRO A 10 -27.39 -18.22 -4.71
CA PRO A 10 -26.93 -19.38 -5.46
C PRO A 10 -25.72 -19.96 -4.73
N LEU A 11 -25.79 -21.26 -4.40
CA LEU A 11 -24.64 -21.99 -3.88
C LEU A 11 -23.52 -21.86 -4.92
N MET A 12 -22.41 -21.23 -4.53
CA MET A 12 -21.28 -21.02 -5.44
C MET A 12 -20.76 -22.38 -5.92
N PRO A 13 -20.36 -22.50 -7.19
CA PRO A 13 -19.74 -23.71 -7.71
C PRO A 13 -18.52 -24.08 -6.85
N VAL A 14 -18.31 -25.38 -6.61
CA VAL A 14 -17.17 -25.88 -5.82
C VAL A 14 -15.83 -25.37 -6.39
N SER A 15 -15.74 -25.14 -7.71
CA SER A 15 -14.57 -24.54 -8.37
C SER A 15 -14.31 -23.09 -7.94
N VAL A 16 -15.35 -22.30 -7.71
CA VAL A 16 -15.25 -20.90 -7.25
C VAL A 16 -14.85 -20.86 -5.78
N ILE A 17 -15.40 -21.77 -4.96
CA ILE A 17 -15.04 -21.90 -3.54
C ILE A 17 -13.57 -22.32 -3.41
N PHE A 18 -13.14 -23.31 -4.18
CA PHE A 18 -11.75 -23.77 -4.18
C PHE A 18 -10.78 -22.69 -4.68
N GLY A 19 -11.18 -21.93 -5.71
CA GLY A 19 -10.44 -20.74 -6.16
C GLY A 19 -10.24 -19.73 -5.03
N ARG A 20 -11.33 -19.30 -4.38
CA ARG A 20 -11.26 -18.37 -3.24
C ARG A 20 -10.41 -18.87 -2.08
N ILE A 21 -10.43 -20.17 -1.78
CA ILE A 21 -9.57 -20.76 -0.73
C ILE A 21 -8.11 -20.71 -1.14
N MET A 22 -7.79 -21.05 -2.40
CA MET A 22 -6.42 -20.95 -2.91
C MET A 22 -5.93 -19.50 -2.93
N ASP A 23 -6.79 -18.56 -3.28
CA ASP A 23 -6.45 -17.13 -3.32
C ASP A 23 -6.23 -16.59 -1.90
N ALA A 24 -7.05 -17.01 -0.93
CA ALA A 24 -6.82 -16.72 0.48
C ALA A 24 -5.46 -17.23 0.98
N ILE A 25 -5.07 -18.45 0.60
CA ILE A 25 -3.76 -19.02 0.96
C ILE A 25 -2.63 -18.22 0.31
N LYS A 26 -2.75 -17.84 -0.98
CA LYS A 26 -1.74 -17.01 -1.65
C LYS A 26 -1.64 -15.63 -1.00
N MET A 27 -2.75 -15.06 -0.58
CA MET A 27 -2.87 -13.72 -0.04
C MET A 27 -2.28 -13.57 1.36
N GLN A 28 -2.36 -14.61 2.20
CA GLN A 28 -1.57 -14.70 3.45
C GLN A 28 -0.07 -14.58 3.24
N SER A 29 0.36 -14.84 2.01
CA SER A 29 1.75 -14.79 1.60
C SER A 29 1.88 -13.74 0.50
N GLY A 30 1.56 -12.46 0.80
CA GLY A 30 1.40 -11.37 -0.18
C GLY A 30 2.49 -11.29 -1.27
N TYR A 31 3.71 -11.75 -0.97
CA TYR A 31 4.79 -11.96 -1.94
C TYR A 31 4.41 -12.93 -3.09
N PHE A 32 3.84 -14.11 -2.79
CA PHE A 32 3.36 -15.06 -3.79
C PHE A 32 2.17 -14.50 -4.59
N TYR A 33 1.36 -13.64 -3.98
CA TYR A 33 0.27 -12.97 -4.68
C TYR A 33 0.80 -12.00 -5.75
N TYR A 34 1.89 -11.26 -5.46
CA TYR A 34 2.58 -10.47 -6.49
C TYR A 34 3.06 -11.32 -7.66
N TYR A 35 3.69 -12.47 -7.41
CA TYR A 35 4.07 -13.39 -8.49
C TYR A 35 2.87 -13.91 -9.27
N HIS A 36 1.75 -14.15 -8.59
CA HIS A 36 0.52 -14.56 -9.23
C HIS A 36 0.00 -13.50 -10.20
N LEU A 37 -0.11 -12.25 -9.75
CA LEU A 37 -0.53 -11.11 -10.58
C LEU A 37 0.43 -10.87 -11.76
N ILE A 38 1.74 -11.02 -11.53
CA ILE A 38 2.75 -10.94 -12.60
C ILE A 38 2.56 -12.06 -13.62
N LYS A 39 2.37 -13.31 -13.16
CA LYS A 39 2.13 -14.46 -14.04
C LYS A 39 0.85 -14.28 -14.86
N LEU A 40 -0.22 -13.79 -14.25
CA LEU A 40 -1.47 -13.46 -14.95
C LEU A 40 -1.22 -12.40 -16.03
N SER A 41 -0.44 -11.37 -15.71
CA SER A 41 -0.04 -10.34 -16.67
C SER A 41 0.80 -10.87 -17.82
N LEU A 42 1.67 -11.85 -17.57
CA LEU A 42 2.55 -12.43 -18.58
C LEU A 42 1.88 -13.50 -19.45
N PHE A 43 0.92 -14.27 -18.92
CA PHE A 43 0.41 -15.47 -19.62
C PHE A 43 -1.09 -15.42 -19.90
N ASN A 44 -1.88 -14.71 -19.10
CA ASN A 44 -3.34 -14.75 -19.18
C ASN A 44 -3.97 -13.41 -19.60
N SER A 45 -3.26 -12.65 -20.44
CA SER A 45 -3.69 -11.32 -20.85
C SER A 45 -4.65 -11.32 -22.06
N LYS A 46 -4.88 -12.49 -22.69
CA LYS A 46 -5.81 -12.64 -23.81
C LYS A 46 -7.23 -12.32 -23.32
N ASN A 47 -7.92 -11.42 -24.03
CA ASN A 47 -9.27 -10.92 -23.73
C ASN A 47 -9.43 -10.03 -22.47
N THR A 48 -8.35 -9.53 -21.88
CA THR A 48 -8.41 -8.51 -20.80
C THR A 48 -7.99 -7.13 -21.30
N GLN A 49 -8.16 -6.10 -20.47
CA GLN A 49 -7.62 -4.75 -20.72
C GLN A 49 -6.06 -4.74 -20.76
N ALA A 50 -5.40 -5.86 -20.43
CA ALA A 50 -3.95 -6.05 -20.48
C ALA A 50 -3.43 -6.49 -21.87
N ARG A 51 -3.79 -5.79 -22.96
CA ARG A 51 -3.28 -6.13 -24.30
C ARG A 51 -1.76 -5.98 -24.39
N TRP A 52 -1.10 -6.96 -25.02
CA TRP A 52 0.34 -6.93 -25.33
C TRP A 52 0.64 -5.86 -26.38
N THR A 53 1.04 -4.68 -25.92
CA THR A 53 1.66 -3.67 -26.78
C THR A 53 3.16 -3.63 -26.47
N PRO A 54 4.05 -3.43 -27.46
CA PRO A 54 5.50 -3.36 -27.22
C PRO A 54 5.87 -2.37 -26.12
N ARG A 55 5.14 -1.24 -26.06
CA ARG A 55 5.25 -0.24 -24.99
C ARG A 55 4.92 -0.82 -23.61
N ARG A 56 3.81 -1.56 -23.47
CA ARG A 56 3.45 -2.23 -22.21
C ARG A 56 4.48 -3.28 -21.83
N CYS A 57 4.99 -4.07 -22.78
CA CYS A 57 6.03 -5.07 -22.51
C CYS A 57 7.29 -4.44 -21.92
N LEU A 58 7.76 -3.34 -22.51
CA LEU A 58 8.94 -2.61 -22.02
C LEU A 58 8.69 -2.03 -20.62
N ILE A 59 7.52 -1.43 -20.39
CA ILE A 59 7.14 -0.91 -19.07
C ILE A 59 7.11 -2.04 -18.03
N MET A 60 6.45 -3.16 -18.34
CA MET A 60 6.34 -4.29 -17.42
C MET A 60 7.68 -4.99 -17.16
N ALA A 61 8.54 -5.06 -18.17
CA ALA A 61 9.89 -5.62 -18.03
C ALA A 61 10.74 -4.85 -17.03
N PHE A 62 10.52 -3.54 -16.87
CA PHE A 62 11.19 -2.73 -15.85
C PHE A 62 10.40 -2.68 -14.54
N LEU A 63 9.08 -2.50 -14.61
CA LEU A 63 8.21 -2.31 -13.46
C LEU A 63 8.12 -3.55 -12.58
N PHE A 64 8.05 -4.75 -13.15
CA PHE A 64 7.93 -5.97 -12.36
C PHE A 64 9.17 -6.29 -11.53
N PRO A 65 10.40 -6.29 -12.09
CA PRO A 65 11.60 -6.44 -11.28
C PRO A 65 11.74 -5.33 -10.23
N ALA A 66 11.41 -4.09 -10.58
CA ALA A 66 11.45 -2.98 -9.64
C ALA A 66 10.47 -3.17 -8.47
N LEU A 67 9.23 -3.54 -8.75
CA LEU A 67 8.19 -3.77 -7.75
C LEU A 67 8.54 -4.95 -6.85
N VAL A 68 8.88 -6.12 -7.42
CA VAL A 68 9.26 -7.30 -6.64
C VAL A 68 10.53 -7.04 -5.83
N GLY A 69 11.52 -6.38 -6.42
CA GLY A 69 12.76 -6.00 -5.73
C GLY A 69 12.49 -5.09 -4.55
N LEU A 70 11.68 -4.04 -4.75
CA LEU A 70 11.28 -3.10 -3.70
C LEU A 70 10.50 -3.82 -2.57
N GLN A 71 9.52 -4.65 -2.91
CA GLN A 71 8.78 -5.43 -1.90
C GLN A 71 9.68 -6.42 -1.15
N THR A 72 10.66 -7.02 -1.83
CA THR A 72 11.64 -7.91 -1.18
C THR A 72 12.47 -7.14 -0.15
N ILE A 73 12.90 -5.92 -0.48
CA ILE A 73 13.64 -5.05 0.45
C ILE A 73 12.77 -4.72 1.67
N HIS A 74 11.51 -4.32 1.47
CA HIS A 74 10.59 -4.04 2.57
C HIS A 74 10.41 -5.23 3.50
N TRP A 75 10.21 -6.44 2.97
CA TRP A 75 10.07 -7.66 3.79
C TRP A 75 11.35 -8.00 4.56
N ILE A 76 12.53 -7.81 3.96
CA ILE A 76 13.80 -7.97 4.66
C ILE A 76 13.91 -6.95 5.79
N CYS A 77 13.57 -5.69 5.53
CA CYS A 77 13.63 -4.63 6.54
C CYS A 77 12.62 -4.83 7.67
N PHE A 78 11.40 -5.30 7.39
CA PHE A 78 10.43 -5.71 8.40
C PHE A 78 10.97 -6.85 9.27
N PHE A 79 11.58 -7.86 8.67
CA PHE A 79 12.22 -8.94 9.41
C PHE A 79 13.36 -8.42 10.31
N MET A 80 14.17 -7.48 9.80
CA MET A 80 15.21 -6.84 10.61
C MET A 80 14.60 -6.00 11.74
N ASP A 81 13.52 -5.27 11.50
CA ASP A 81 12.85 -4.47 12.53
C ASP A 81 12.31 -5.32 13.67
N ASP A 82 11.80 -6.51 13.37
CA ASP A 82 11.37 -7.49 14.37
C ASP A 82 12.51 -7.95 15.30
N ILE A 83 13.74 -7.93 14.79
CA ILE A 83 14.94 -8.29 15.55
C ILE A 83 15.46 -7.10 16.34
N PHE A 84 15.65 -5.95 15.68
CA PHE A 84 16.35 -4.79 16.24
C PHE A 84 15.44 -3.82 17.02
N PHE A 85 14.14 -3.79 16.71
CA PHE A 85 13.22 -2.75 17.20
C PHE A 85 11.98 -3.32 17.92
N LYS A 86 12.11 -4.43 18.67
CA LYS A 86 11.00 -5.08 19.39
C LYS A 86 10.06 -4.14 20.16
N ALA A 87 10.60 -3.04 20.71
CA ALA A 87 9.85 -2.03 21.46
C ALA A 87 8.70 -1.38 20.67
N TYR A 88 8.72 -1.39 19.32
CA TYR A 88 7.59 -0.87 18.56
C TYR A 88 6.32 -1.71 18.82
N LYS A 89 6.45 -3.03 19.03
CA LYS A 89 5.30 -3.94 19.26
C LYS A 89 4.55 -3.66 20.57
N ASP A 90 5.22 -3.04 21.55
CA ASP A 90 4.65 -2.73 22.86
C ASP A 90 3.92 -1.38 22.91
N ILE A 91 3.90 -0.65 21.79
CA ILE A 91 3.24 0.64 21.73
C ILE A 91 1.73 0.46 21.71
N LYS A 92 1.06 0.98 22.74
CA LYS A 92 -0.39 1.09 22.76
C LYS A 92 -0.82 2.41 22.15
N ILE A 93 -1.61 2.32 21.10
CA ILE A 93 -2.21 3.47 20.43
C ILE A 93 -3.45 3.85 21.19
N LYS A 94 -3.52 5.13 21.56
CA LYS A 94 -4.66 5.68 22.27
C LYS A 94 -5.38 6.58 21.28
N GLU A 95 -6.65 6.27 21.02
CA GLU A 95 -7.58 7.13 20.28
C GLU A 95 -7.11 7.48 18.86
N PRO A 96 -6.91 6.49 17.95
CA PRO A 96 -6.57 6.79 16.57
C PRO A 96 -7.74 7.51 15.86
N LEU A 97 -7.41 8.55 15.09
CA LEU A 97 -8.38 9.25 14.23
C LEU A 97 -8.35 8.65 12.83
N PHE A 98 -9.48 8.09 12.39
CA PHE A 98 -9.66 7.62 11.02
C PHE A 98 -10.54 8.59 10.23
N ILE A 99 -10.12 8.89 9.00
CA ILE A 99 -10.90 9.67 8.04
C ILE A 99 -11.32 8.70 6.95
N VAL A 100 -12.59 8.30 6.95
CA VAL A 100 -13.16 7.36 5.96
C VAL A 100 -14.28 8.07 5.22
N GLY A 101 -14.32 7.89 3.90
CA GLY A 101 -15.36 8.46 3.06
C GLY A 101 -15.24 8.01 1.62
N VAL A 102 -16.28 8.26 0.85
CA VAL A 102 -16.25 8.00 -0.60
C VAL A 102 -15.26 8.95 -1.28
N PRO A 103 -14.60 8.53 -2.38
CA PRO A 103 -13.74 9.43 -3.16
C PRO A 103 -14.48 10.72 -3.53
N ARG A 104 -13.75 11.84 -3.59
CA ARG A 104 -14.27 13.19 -3.90
C ARG A 104 -15.23 13.80 -2.86
N SER A 105 -15.24 13.30 -1.63
CA SER A 105 -16.02 13.88 -0.51
C SER A 105 -15.27 14.94 0.31
N GLY A 106 -14.04 15.30 -0.06
CA GLY A 106 -13.22 16.28 0.68
C GLY A 106 -12.37 15.69 1.81
N THR A 107 -12.30 14.37 1.94
CA THR A 107 -11.45 13.66 2.93
C THR A 107 -9.98 14.05 2.82
N THR A 108 -9.43 14.15 1.61
CA THR A 108 -8.04 14.58 1.37
C THR A 108 -7.78 16.00 1.87
N LEU A 109 -8.74 16.92 1.72
CA LEU A 109 -8.62 18.29 2.24
C LEU A 109 -8.60 18.28 3.77
N LEU A 110 -9.51 17.53 4.40
CA LEU A 110 -9.56 17.39 5.85
C LEU A 110 -8.26 16.80 6.40
N GLN A 111 -7.76 15.72 5.79
CA GLN A 111 -6.49 15.09 6.16
C GLN A 111 -5.33 16.09 6.11
N ARG A 112 -5.27 16.90 5.05
CA ARG A 112 -4.21 17.91 4.88
C ARG A 112 -4.29 19.04 5.89
N ILE A 113 -5.48 19.43 6.33
CA ILE A 113 -5.64 20.43 7.38
C ILE A 113 -5.14 19.86 8.71
N LEU A 114 -5.51 18.63 9.03
CA LEU A 114 -5.12 17.95 10.27
C LEU A 114 -3.62 17.63 10.32
N SER A 115 -2.99 17.31 9.18
CA SER A 115 -1.56 17.03 9.10
C SER A 115 -0.68 18.22 9.50
N ASN A 116 -1.21 19.45 9.47
CA ASN A 116 -0.48 20.64 9.88
C ASN A 116 -0.31 20.74 11.42
N ASP A 117 -1.17 20.09 12.20
CA ASP A 117 -1.02 19.99 13.66
C ASP A 117 -0.15 18.78 14.02
N THR A 118 1.16 18.91 13.77
CA THR A 118 2.16 17.87 14.05
C THR A 118 2.34 17.59 15.54
N GLY A 119 1.90 18.52 16.40
CA GLY A 119 1.85 18.34 17.85
C GLY A 119 0.89 17.23 18.24
N LYS A 120 -0.34 17.27 17.71
CA LYS A 120 -1.39 16.29 18.04
C LYS A 120 -1.42 15.09 17.11
N PHE A 121 -1.27 15.29 15.80
CA PHE A 121 -1.43 14.24 14.81
C PHE A 121 -0.11 13.79 14.21
N THR A 122 -0.16 12.65 13.53
CA THR A 122 0.93 12.10 12.72
C THR A 122 0.30 11.55 11.46
N THR A 123 0.90 11.86 10.32
CA THR A 123 0.42 11.46 9.01
C THR A 123 1.58 10.94 8.20
N CYS A 124 1.36 9.91 7.40
CA CYS A 124 2.39 9.41 6.51
C CYS A 124 2.52 10.27 5.27
N MET A 125 3.76 10.53 4.88
CA MET A 125 4.06 11.10 3.57
C MET A 125 4.16 10.00 2.52
N LEU A 126 3.89 10.34 1.24
CA LEU A 126 3.95 9.38 0.14
C LEU A 126 5.27 8.59 0.10
N TRP A 127 6.41 9.28 0.23
CA TRP A 127 7.73 8.65 0.19
C TRP A 127 7.93 7.64 1.32
N GLU A 128 7.35 7.91 2.49
CA GLU A 128 7.43 7.02 3.65
C GLU A 128 6.63 5.75 3.39
N LEU A 129 5.47 5.87 2.75
CA LEU A 129 4.62 4.70 2.43
C LEU A 129 5.22 3.85 1.31
N LEU A 130 5.85 4.47 0.31
CA LEU A 130 6.37 3.77 -0.87
C LEU A 130 7.78 3.23 -0.71
N PHE A 131 8.68 3.97 -0.05
CA PHE A 131 10.11 3.65 -0.03
C PHE A 131 10.64 3.32 1.36
N ALA A 132 9.95 3.75 2.42
CA ALA A 132 10.39 3.54 3.78
C ALA A 132 9.27 3.11 4.73
N PRO A 133 8.49 2.06 4.41
CA PRO A 133 7.49 1.53 5.33
C PRO A 133 8.12 0.86 6.56
N ALA A 134 9.40 0.46 6.54
CA ALA A 134 10.12 -0.10 7.68
C ALA A 134 10.90 0.96 8.50
N ILE A 135 11.14 0.69 9.78
CA ILE A 135 11.93 1.53 10.70
C ILE A 135 13.36 1.70 10.20
N ILE A 136 14.00 0.59 9.84
CA ILE A 136 15.36 0.62 9.29
C ILE A 136 15.44 1.46 8.01
N GLU A 137 14.47 1.33 7.12
CA GLU A 137 14.43 2.11 5.88
C GLU A 137 14.29 3.59 6.17
N ARG A 138 13.39 3.99 7.07
CA ARG A 138 13.27 5.39 7.50
C ARG A 138 14.57 5.92 8.08
N LYS A 139 15.19 5.17 8.99
CA LYS A 139 16.48 5.56 9.59
C LYS A 139 17.56 5.72 8.51
N PHE A 140 17.59 4.82 7.54
CA PHE A 140 18.50 4.89 6.41
C PHE A 140 18.28 6.16 5.56
N PHE A 141 17.05 6.46 5.16
CA PHE A 141 16.75 7.66 4.38
C PHE A 141 16.99 8.96 5.16
N ILE A 142 16.69 9.00 6.46
CA ILE A 142 17.01 10.15 7.32
C ILE A 142 18.52 10.35 7.41
N LEU A 143 19.30 9.27 7.56
CA LEU A 143 20.76 9.34 7.59
C LEU A 143 21.31 9.84 6.26
N LEU A 144 20.82 9.31 5.13
CA LEU A 144 21.17 9.81 3.80
C LEU A 144 20.84 11.29 3.64
N GLY A 145 19.68 11.74 4.11
CA GLY A 145 19.30 13.16 4.09
C GLY A 145 20.23 14.05 4.91
N LYS A 146 20.69 13.58 6.08
CA LYS A 146 21.68 14.29 6.89
C LYS A 146 23.04 14.36 6.19
N LEU A 147 23.50 13.26 5.58
CA LEU A 147 24.75 13.24 4.82
C LEU A 147 24.68 14.13 3.58
N ASP A 148 23.57 14.09 2.85
CA ASP A 148 23.32 14.96 1.71
C ASP A 148 23.32 16.43 2.12
N ALA A 149 22.73 16.76 3.28
CA ALA A 149 22.76 18.13 3.82
C ALA A 149 24.19 18.62 4.12
N LEU A 150 25.07 17.75 4.60
CA LEU A 150 26.49 18.07 4.81
C LEU A 150 27.22 18.36 3.48
N LEU A 151 26.82 17.69 2.39
CA LEU A 151 27.38 17.87 1.05
C LEU A 151 26.72 19.02 0.25
N GLY A 152 25.84 19.81 0.89
CA GLY A 152 25.15 20.92 0.22
C GLY A 152 23.90 20.51 -0.57
N LYS A 153 23.28 19.38 -0.21
CA LYS A 153 21.99 18.88 -0.74
C LYS A 153 21.93 18.54 -2.24
N PRO A 154 22.95 17.93 -2.89
CA PRO A 154 22.87 17.55 -4.30
C PRO A 154 21.78 16.51 -4.60
N VAL A 155 21.62 15.49 -3.74
CA VAL A 155 20.63 14.42 -3.94
C VAL A 155 19.23 14.97 -3.76
N PHE A 156 18.99 15.76 -2.73
CA PHE A 156 17.71 16.42 -2.51
C PHE A 156 17.30 17.32 -3.68
N ARG A 157 18.26 18.03 -4.30
CA ARG A 157 18.00 18.84 -5.51
C ARG A 157 17.60 17.98 -6.70
N LEU A 158 18.26 16.83 -6.90
CA LEU A 158 17.90 15.88 -7.95
C LEU A 158 16.51 15.28 -7.71
N ILE A 159 16.21 14.84 -6.49
CA ILE A 159 14.89 14.30 -6.13
C ILE A 159 13.81 15.34 -6.38
N ASN A 160 13.99 16.59 -5.94
CA ASN A 160 13.01 17.65 -6.19
C ASN A 160 12.82 17.97 -7.67
N TYR A 161 13.88 17.88 -8.47
CA TYR A 161 13.78 18.05 -9.92
C TYR A 161 12.95 16.91 -10.54
N LEU A 162 13.22 15.67 -10.14
CA LEU A 162 12.48 14.49 -10.60
C LEU A 162 11.02 14.51 -10.11
N ASP A 163 10.76 14.91 -8.86
CA ASP A 163 9.42 15.06 -8.28
C ASP A 163 8.60 16.05 -9.12
N ARG A 164 9.16 17.25 -9.36
CA ARG A 164 8.52 18.26 -10.22
C ARG A 164 8.31 17.78 -11.65
N PHE A 165 9.20 16.95 -12.19
CA PHE A 165 9.07 16.41 -13.55
C PHE A 165 7.99 15.33 -13.62
N ALA A 166 7.98 14.40 -12.66
CA ALA A 166 7.06 13.27 -12.62
C ALA A 166 5.62 13.70 -12.30
N PHE A 167 5.44 14.69 -11.42
CA PHE A 167 4.13 15.14 -10.96
C PHE A 167 3.57 16.35 -11.71
N LYS A 168 4.32 16.93 -12.67
CA LYS A 168 3.90 18.09 -13.49
C LYS A 168 2.53 17.95 -14.17
N GLY A 169 2.08 16.72 -14.44
CA GLY A 169 0.79 16.41 -15.06
C GLY A 169 -0.31 15.96 -14.08
N LEU A 170 0.04 15.69 -12.82
CA LEU A 170 -0.86 15.21 -11.77
C LEU A 170 -1.36 16.34 -10.86
N ASP A 171 -0.70 17.52 -10.89
CA ASP A 171 -1.05 18.72 -10.11
C ASP A 171 -2.53 19.14 -10.22
N ASN A 172 -3.18 18.86 -11.36
CA ASN A 172 -4.59 19.19 -11.59
C ASN A 172 -5.59 18.22 -10.91
N ILE A 173 -5.12 17.04 -10.47
CA ILE A 173 -5.98 15.97 -9.97
C ILE A 173 -5.69 15.70 -8.49
N HIS A 174 -4.43 15.81 -8.04
CA HIS A 174 -3.97 15.85 -6.64
C HIS A 174 -2.63 16.60 -6.55
N LEU A 175 -2.40 17.39 -5.49
CA LEU A 175 -1.07 17.92 -5.14
C LEU A 175 -0.20 16.76 -4.63
N ALA A 176 0.10 15.81 -5.51
CA ALA A 176 0.92 14.65 -5.24
C ALA A 176 2.38 15.08 -5.31
N SER A 177 3.05 15.04 -4.16
CA SER A 177 4.50 15.15 -4.06
C SER A 177 4.97 14.00 -3.21
N LEU A 178 6.21 13.57 -3.38
CA LEU A 178 6.80 12.60 -2.45
C LEU A 178 6.63 13.02 -0.98
N THR A 179 6.60 14.32 -0.68
CA THR A 179 6.44 14.87 0.67
C THR A 179 5.02 15.32 1.02
N SER A 180 3.99 14.99 0.22
CA SER A 180 2.60 15.27 0.60
C SER A 180 2.07 14.19 1.56
N PRO A 181 1.24 14.57 2.55
CA PRO A 181 0.46 13.60 3.33
C PRO A 181 -0.40 12.76 2.38
N GLU A 182 -0.36 11.45 2.56
CA GLU A 182 -1.09 10.49 1.72
C GLU A 182 -1.92 9.53 2.55
N GLU A 183 -2.88 8.91 1.87
CA GLU A 183 -3.77 7.90 2.44
C GLU A 183 -3.02 6.60 2.76
N ASP A 184 -3.53 5.84 3.71
CA ASP A 184 -2.85 4.68 4.30
C ASP A 184 -2.88 3.40 3.44
N TYR A 185 -3.63 3.39 2.34
CA TYR A 185 -3.74 2.23 1.46
C TYR A 185 -2.38 1.78 0.88
N PHE A 186 -1.41 2.70 0.72
CA PHE A 186 -0.08 2.35 0.22
C PHE A 186 0.71 1.49 1.21
N LEU A 187 0.42 1.59 2.50
CA LEU A 187 1.04 0.73 3.51
C LEU A 187 0.71 -0.75 3.28
N LEU A 188 -0.44 -1.04 2.65
CA LEU A 188 -0.88 -2.41 2.36
C LEU A 188 -0.24 -2.99 1.10
N LEU A 189 0.64 -2.25 0.42
CA LEU A 189 1.39 -2.76 -0.73
C LEU A 189 2.17 -4.05 -0.41
N PRO A 190 2.96 -4.18 0.68
CA PRO A 190 3.77 -5.38 0.93
C PRO A 190 2.99 -6.67 1.09
N VAL A 191 1.72 -6.56 1.51
CA VAL A 191 0.78 -7.68 1.62
C VAL A 191 -0.15 -7.80 0.42
N CYS A 192 0.09 -7.03 -0.64
CA CYS A 192 -0.70 -6.98 -1.87
C CYS A 192 -2.19 -6.63 -1.66
N ALA A 193 -2.50 -5.88 -0.60
CA ALA A 193 -3.87 -5.49 -0.24
C ALA A 193 -4.17 -4.00 -0.52
N CYS A 194 -3.43 -3.40 -1.46
CA CYS A 194 -3.69 -2.05 -1.93
C CYS A 194 -4.52 -2.10 -3.22
N PHE A 195 -5.75 -1.57 -3.19
CA PHE A 195 -6.66 -1.60 -4.34
C PHE A 195 -6.09 -0.88 -5.59
N LEU A 196 -5.25 0.14 -5.41
CA LEU A 196 -4.62 0.86 -6.54
C LEU A 196 -3.70 -0.01 -7.40
N LEU A 197 -3.34 -1.21 -6.94
CA LEU A 197 -2.65 -2.21 -7.77
C LEU A 197 -3.41 -2.55 -9.05
N ILE A 198 -4.73 -2.30 -9.11
CA ILE A 198 -5.54 -2.51 -10.31
C ILE A 198 -5.08 -1.69 -11.51
N HIS A 199 -4.46 -0.52 -11.27
CA HIS A 199 -3.89 0.31 -12.34
C HIS A 199 -2.64 -0.32 -12.98
N ILE A 200 -1.91 -1.13 -12.21
CA ILE A 200 -0.72 -1.86 -12.68
C ILE A 200 -1.15 -3.23 -13.24
N PHE A 201 -2.03 -3.91 -12.51
CA PHE A 201 -2.54 -5.24 -12.79
C PHE A 201 -4.05 -5.15 -13.04
N PRO A 202 -4.51 -4.90 -14.27
CA PRO A 202 -5.93 -4.73 -14.58
C PRO A 202 -6.63 -6.10 -14.67
N PHE A 203 -6.57 -6.87 -13.58
CA PHE A 203 -7.22 -8.17 -13.41
C PHE A 203 -8.32 -8.00 -12.39
N ASP A 204 -9.55 -7.84 -12.90
CA ASP A 204 -10.66 -7.43 -12.05
C ASP A 204 -11.00 -8.50 -10.99
N GLU A 205 -10.98 -9.78 -11.36
CA GLU A 205 -11.32 -10.89 -10.46
C GLU A 205 -10.40 -10.98 -9.23
N GLU A 206 -9.14 -10.57 -9.37
CA GLU A 206 -8.09 -10.71 -8.35
C GLU A 206 -7.98 -9.48 -7.42
N LEU A 207 -8.58 -8.33 -7.75
CA LEU A 207 -8.37 -7.11 -6.96
C LEU A 207 -9.67 -6.43 -6.53
N TRP A 208 -10.81 -6.70 -7.19
CA TRP A 208 -12.09 -6.10 -6.79
C TRP A 208 -12.64 -6.60 -5.46
N HIS A 209 -12.21 -7.78 -4.99
CA HIS A 209 -12.59 -8.24 -3.66
C HIS A 209 -12.06 -7.31 -2.55
N LEU A 210 -10.97 -6.56 -2.79
CA LEU A 210 -10.47 -5.53 -1.88
C LEU A 210 -11.43 -4.33 -1.76
N ALA A 211 -12.19 -4.02 -2.82
CA ALA A 211 -13.20 -2.95 -2.79
C ALA A 211 -14.44 -3.34 -1.97
N TYR A 212 -14.69 -4.65 -1.82
CA TYR A 212 -15.77 -5.21 -1.01
C TYR A 212 -15.22 -5.93 0.22
N PHE A 213 -14.26 -5.28 0.89
CA PHE A 213 -13.53 -5.84 2.03
C PHE A 213 -14.46 -6.43 3.09
N ASP A 214 -15.54 -5.74 3.44
CA ASP A 214 -16.47 -6.20 4.50
C ASP A 214 -17.34 -7.39 4.09
N ASP A 215 -17.76 -7.45 2.82
CA ASP A 215 -18.78 -8.41 2.36
C ASP A 215 -18.20 -9.65 1.67
N GLN A 216 -17.18 -9.48 0.82
CA GLN A 216 -16.73 -10.52 -0.10
C GLN A 216 -15.43 -11.20 0.33
N MET A 217 -14.72 -10.60 1.29
CA MET A 217 -13.39 -11.06 1.68
C MET A 217 -13.44 -12.20 2.71
N PRO A 218 -12.64 -13.26 2.53
CA PRO A 218 -12.50 -14.31 3.53
C PRO A 218 -12.03 -13.77 4.89
N GLU A 219 -12.60 -14.27 5.98
CA GLU A 219 -12.24 -13.86 7.35
C GLU A 219 -10.76 -14.09 7.70
N THR A 220 -10.12 -15.07 7.08
CA THR A 220 -8.68 -15.32 7.22
C THR A 220 -7.85 -14.14 6.70
N ASP A 221 -8.25 -13.59 5.56
CA ASP A 221 -7.48 -12.57 4.85
C ASP A 221 -7.76 -11.20 5.46
N LYS A 222 -9.00 -10.95 5.88
CA LYS A 222 -9.35 -9.81 6.74
C LYS A 222 -8.45 -9.77 7.98
N LYS A 223 -8.36 -10.89 8.71
CA LYS A 223 -7.52 -11.00 9.91
C LYS A 223 -6.05 -10.79 9.58
N TYR A 224 -5.55 -11.36 8.49
CA TYR A 224 -4.16 -11.17 8.06
C TYR A 224 -3.87 -9.70 7.77
N ILE A 225 -4.66 -9.04 6.93
CA ILE A 225 -4.47 -7.63 6.57
C ILE A 225 -4.63 -6.73 7.79
N MET A 226 -5.66 -6.94 8.61
CA MET A 226 -5.85 -6.14 9.81
C MET A 226 -4.75 -6.36 10.84
N SER A 227 -4.22 -7.58 10.96
CA SER A 227 -3.05 -7.85 11.81
C SER A 227 -1.80 -7.14 11.30
N PHE A 228 -1.60 -7.10 9.98
CA PHE A 228 -0.50 -6.36 9.35
C PHE A 228 -0.68 -4.85 9.56
N TYR A 229 -1.87 -4.31 9.28
CA TYR A 229 -2.20 -2.91 9.43
C TYR A 229 -2.02 -2.42 10.88
N THR A 230 -2.55 -3.17 11.86
CA THR A 230 -2.42 -2.81 13.29
C THR A 230 -0.97 -2.92 13.79
N SER A 231 -0.23 -3.96 13.39
CA SER A 231 1.16 -4.14 13.82
C SER A 231 2.10 -3.12 13.20
N TRP A 232 1.94 -2.84 11.91
CA TRP A 232 2.91 -2.07 11.13
C TRP A 232 2.51 -0.62 10.91
N ASN A 233 1.24 -0.26 10.70
CA ASN A 233 0.88 1.15 10.54
C ASN A 233 1.05 1.89 11.87
N MET A 234 0.53 1.24 12.88
CA MET A 234 -0.13 1.91 13.96
C MET A 234 0.88 2.10 15.11
N ASN A 235 1.60 1.02 15.41
CA ASN A 235 2.67 1.02 16.40
C ASN A 235 3.91 1.77 15.91
N TRP A 236 4.19 1.66 14.62
CA TRP A 236 5.38 2.21 13.98
C TRP A 236 5.38 3.72 13.86
N GLN A 237 4.27 4.35 13.41
CA GLN A 237 4.18 5.81 13.32
C GLN A 237 4.41 6.45 14.69
N THR A 238 3.79 5.85 15.71
CA THR A 238 3.92 6.27 17.09
C THR A 238 5.34 6.08 17.63
N PHE A 239 6.03 5.00 17.23
CA PHE A 239 7.43 4.76 17.58
C PHE A 239 8.36 5.85 17.04
N PHE A 240 8.18 6.25 15.78
CA PHE A 240 8.99 7.30 15.16
C PHE A 240 8.83 8.64 15.85
N LYS A 241 7.59 9.07 16.09
CA LYS A 241 7.31 10.33 16.80
C LYS A 241 7.89 10.31 18.21
N ARG A 242 7.83 9.18 18.93
CA ARG A 242 8.44 9.04 20.27
C ARG A 242 9.95 9.14 20.26
N MET A 243 10.61 8.72 19.18
CA MET A 243 12.07 8.83 19.04
C MET A 243 12.54 10.24 18.63
N GLY A 244 11.63 11.21 18.47
CA GLY A 244 11.98 12.60 18.18
C GLY A 244 12.51 12.83 16.76
N PHE A 245 12.07 11.99 15.81
CA PHE A 245 12.34 12.17 14.38
C PHE A 245 11.19 12.87 13.69
#